data_AF-A0A6B3I8Z0-F1
#
_entry.id   AF-A0A6B3I8Z0-F1
#
_cell.length_a   1.000
_cell.length_b   1.000
_cell.length_c   1.000
_cell.angle_alpha   90.00
_cell.angle_beta   90.00
_cell.angle_gamma   90.00
#
_symmetry.space_group_name_H-M   'P 1'
#
loop_
_entity.id
_entity.type
_entity.pdbx_description
1 polymer ?
#
loop_
_entity_poly.entity_id
_entity_poly.type
_entity_poly.pdbx_seq_one_letter_code
_entity_poly.pdbx_strand_id
1 'polypeptide(L)'
;MSDEVRGWLSPKAVAAEAGVSQEFDLSQCVREPIHLLGGVQSYGALIAARPHDAVVDTVSRNTDELLGRAAAELVGRPVTELIGEDQWALVL
;
A
#
# COMPACT_ATOMS: atom_id res chain seq x y z
N MET A 1 9.11 -27.31 -3.11
CA MET A 1 8.92 -26.46 -1.91
C MET A 1 9.94 -26.83 -0.85
N SER A 2 10.55 -25.86 -0.15
CA SER A 2 11.32 -26.15 1.07
C SER A 2 10.36 -26.49 2.23
N ASP A 3 10.73 -27.40 3.13
CA ASP A 3 9.89 -27.86 4.24
C ASP A 3 9.42 -26.72 5.18
N GLU A 4 10.19 -25.64 5.24
CA GLU A 4 9.92 -24.45 6.06
C GLU A 4 8.60 -23.75 5.67
N VAL A 5 8.28 -23.65 4.37
CA VAL A 5 7.05 -22.97 3.93
C VAL A 5 5.83 -23.88 3.96
N ARG A 6 6.03 -25.20 3.87
CA ARG A 6 4.95 -26.16 4.14
C ARG A 6 4.42 -26.01 5.57
N GLY A 7 5.28 -25.64 6.52
CA GLY A 7 4.89 -25.37 7.91
C GLY A 7 4.00 -24.13 8.10
N TRP A 8 3.97 -23.20 7.14
CA TRP A 8 3.15 -21.99 7.19
C TRP A 8 1.79 -22.16 6.51
N LEU A 9 1.61 -23.23 5.73
CA LEU A 9 0.38 -23.50 5.01
C LEU A 9 -0.58 -24.35 5.85
N SER A 10 -1.85 -23.94 5.89
CA SER A 10 -2.89 -24.77 6.49
C SER A 10 -3.07 -26.09 5.71
N PRO A 11 -3.58 -27.17 6.33
CA PRO A 11 -3.90 -28.41 5.63
C PRO A 11 -4.83 -28.20 4.42
N LYS A 12 -5.74 -27.23 4.52
CA LYS A 12 -6.64 -26.84 3.42
C LYS A 12 -5.87 -26.24 2.24
N ALA A 13 -4.86 -25.42 2.49
CA ALA A 13 -4.02 -24.82 1.45
C ALA A 13 -3.19 -25.88 0.73
N VAL A 14 -2.58 -26.82 1.46
CA VAL A 14 -1.82 -27.95 0.88
C VAL A 14 -2.72 -28.83 0.02
N ALA A 15 -3.94 -29.13 0.47
CA ALA A 15 -4.91 -29.90 -0.31
C ALA A 15 -5.39 -29.17 -1.57
N ALA A 16 -5.56 -27.83 -1.49
CA ALA A 16 -5.91 -27.01 -2.65
C ALA A 16 -4.82 -27.02 -3.71
N GLU A 17 -3.56 -26.92 -3.31
CA GLU A 17 -2.38 -26.97 -4.21
C GLU A 17 -2.29 -28.32 -4.94
N ALA A 18 -2.48 -29.43 -4.23
CA ALA A 18 -2.47 -30.77 -4.82
C ALA A 18 -3.63 -31.05 -5.80
N GLY A 19 -4.69 -30.24 -5.76
CA GLY A 19 -5.86 -30.34 -6.64
C GLY A 19 -5.72 -29.60 -7.97
N VAL A 20 -4.63 -28.84 -8.18
CA VAL A 20 -4.38 -28.08 -9.42
C VAL A 20 -3.52 -28.93 -10.38
N SER A 21 -3.89 -28.98 -11.66
CA SER A 21 -3.25 -29.85 -12.67
C SER A 21 -1.87 -29.37 -13.18
N GLN A 22 -1.46 -28.15 -12.81
CA GLN A 22 -0.13 -27.59 -13.09
C GLN A 22 0.71 -27.56 -11.81
N GLU A 23 2.04 -27.53 -11.96
CA GLU A 23 2.96 -27.19 -10.87
C GLU A 23 2.69 -25.76 -10.40
N PHE A 24 1.76 -25.62 -9.45
CA PHE A 24 1.40 -24.37 -8.81
C PHE A 24 1.99 -24.39 -7.40
N ASP A 25 2.96 -23.52 -7.15
CA ASP A 25 3.67 -23.43 -5.86
C ASP A 25 3.08 -22.29 -5.00
N LEU A 26 2.24 -22.63 -4.02
CA LEU A 26 1.65 -21.64 -3.11
C LEU A 26 2.70 -20.89 -2.29
N SER A 27 3.90 -21.43 -2.16
CA SER A 27 4.99 -20.76 -1.45
C SER A 27 5.43 -19.46 -2.14
N GLN A 28 5.11 -19.27 -3.43
CA GLN A 28 5.34 -18.01 -4.12
C GLN A 28 4.32 -16.94 -3.70
N CYS A 29 3.02 -17.29 -3.65
CA CYS A 29 1.95 -16.37 -3.27
C CYS A 29 2.10 -15.87 -1.83
N VAL A 30 2.51 -16.72 -0.90
CA VAL A 30 2.68 -16.33 0.53
C VAL A 30 3.92 -15.49 0.79
N ARG A 31 4.90 -15.51 -0.12
CA ARG A 31 6.14 -14.71 -0.01
C ARG A 31 6.07 -13.39 -0.77
N GLU A 32 5.02 -13.17 -1.55
CA GLU A 32 4.86 -11.93 -2.30
C GLU A 32 4.77 -10.73 -1.32
N PRO A 33 5.62 -9.71 -1.46
CA PRO A 33 5.59 -8.55 -0.60
C PRO A 33 4.47 -7.60 -1.03
N ILE A 34 3.21 -8.05 -0.95
CA ILE A 34 2.02 -7.30 -1.40
C ILE A 34 1.84 -5.95 -0.69
N HIS A 35 2.49 -5.75 0.46
CA HIS A 35 2.51 -4.49 1.20
C HIS A 35 3.52 -3.47 0.65
N LEU A 36 4.35 -3.87 -0.33
CA LEU A 36 5.40 -3.04 -0.95
C LEU A 36 5.15 -2.83 -2.46
N LEU A 37 3.90 -2.98 -2.93
CA LEU A 37 3.56 -2.86 -4.37
C LEU A 37 3.84 -1.47 -4.96
N GLY A 38 4.03 -0.44 -4.13
CA GLY A 38 4.45 0.90 -4.58
C GLY A 38 3.39 1.68 -5.38
N GLY A 39 2.15 1.18 -5.42
CA GLY A 39 1.03 1.80 -6.13
C GLY A 39 -0.24 1.82 -5.28
N VAL A 40 -1.15 2.72 -5.67
CA VAL A 40 -2.51 2.81 -5.12
C VAL A 40 -3.54 2.59 -6.23
N GLN A 41 -4.77 2.27 -5.85
CA GLN A 41 -5.86 2.15 -6.82
C GLN A 41 -6.24 3.54 -7.38
N SER A 42 -6.50 3.63 -8.68
CA SER A 42 -6.54 4.90 -9.42
C SER A 42 -7.70 5.85 -9.06
N TYR A 43 -8.76 5.35 -8.44
CA TYR A 43 -9.93 6.14 -8.07
C TYR A 43 -9.73 6.97 -6.79
N GLY A 44 -8.58 6.84 -6.13
CA GLY A 44 -8.20 7.62 -4.94
C GLY A 44 -6.74 8.09 -5.02
N ALA A 45 -6.41 9.08 -4.19
CA ALA A 45 -5.04 9.56 -4.00
C ALA A 45 -4.56 9.18 -2.60
N LEU A 46 -3.28 8.86 -2.48
CA LEU A 46 -2.62 8.63 -1.20
C LEU A 46 -1.72 9.80 -0.86
N ILE A 47 -1.81 10.28 0.37
CA ILE A 47 -0.96 11.33 0.94
C ILE A 47 -0.48 10.84 2.30
N ALA A 48 0.83 10.74 2.46
CA ALA A 48 1.48 10.45 3.73
C ALA A 48 2.18 11.72 4.22
N ALA A 49 1.85 12.12 5.45
CA ALA A 49 2.43 13.29 6.10
C ALA A 49 3.05 12.89 7.44
N ARG A 50 4.11 13.61 7.83
CA ARG A 50 4.79 13.39 9.10
C ARG A 50 3.95 14.01 10.23
N PRO A 51 3.60 13.24 11.28
CA PRO A 51 2.73 13.73 12.35
C PRO A 51 3.27 14.94 13.12
N HIS A 52 4.59 15.08 13.25
CA HIS A 52 5.20 16.09 14.12
C HIS A 52 5.27 17.50 13.50
N ASP A 53 5.23 17.60 12.17
CA ASP A 53 5.35 18.88 11.46
C ASP A 53 4.38 19.05 10.30
N ALA A 54 3.44 18.11 10.14
CA ALA A 54 2.42 18.10 9.09
C ALA A 54 2.99 18.10 7.65
N VAL A 55 4.29 17.85 7.47
CA VAL A 55 4.92 17.91 6.15
C VAL A 55 4.59 16.64 5.37
N VAL A 56 4.09 16.81 4.15
CA VAL A 56 3.89 15.73 3.19
C VAL A 56 5.23 15.12 2.79
N ASP A 57 5.37 13.83 3.03
CA ASP A 57 6.57 13.05 2.71
C ASP A 57 6.42 12.31 1.37
N THR A 58 5.28 11.64 1.20
CA THR A 58 5.01 10.79 0.05
C THR A 58 3.59 11.01 -0.45
N VAL A 59 3.42 11.05 -1.77
CA VAL A 59 2.11 11.13 -2.42
C VAL A 59 2.02 10.16 -3.60
N SER A 60 0.80 9.75 -3.96
CA SER A 60 0.57 9.03 -5.21
C SER A 60 0.75 9.96 -6.42
N ARG A 61 1.06 9.39 -7.59
CA ARG A 61 1.31 10.20 -8.80
C ARG A 61 0.06 10.89 -9.37
N ASN A 62 -1.12 10.34 -9.11
CA ASN A 62 -2.42 10.79 -9.67
C ASN A 62 -3.08 11.93 -8.87
N THR A 63 -2.32 12.68 -8.07
CA THR A 63 -2.87 13.81 -7.31
C THR A 63 -3.28 14.97 -8.21
N ASP A 64 -2.68 15.10 -9.39
CA ASP A 64 -3.07 16.08 -10.40
C ASP A 64 -4.49 15.80 -10.91
N GLU A 65 -4.78 14.55 -11.26
CA GLU A 65 -6.09 14.12 -11.77
C GLU A 65 -7.19 14.21 -10.71
N LEU A 66 -6.88 13.85 -9.46
CA LEU A 66 -7.89 13.73 -8.39
C LEU A 66 -8.02 14.97 -7.50
N LEU A 67 -6.92 15.71 -7.28
CA LEU A 67 -6.86 16.86 -6.36
C LEU A 67 -6.53 18.18 -7.07
N GLY A 68 -6.22 18.15 -8.37
CA GLY A 68 -5.83 19.33 -9.13
C GLY A 68 -4.44 19.88 -8.80
N ARG A 69 -3.59 19.09 -8.11
CA ARG A 69 -2.22 19.48 -7.72
C ARG A 69 -1.22 18.38 -8.05
N ALA A 70 -0.16 18.73 -8.77
CA ALA A 70 0.85 17.75 -9.16
C ALA A 70 1.61 17.22 -7.94
N ALA A 71 2.00 15.94 -7.96
CA ALA A 71 2.70 15.30 -6.85
C ALA A 71 3.95 16.08 -6.39
N ALA A 72 4.71 16.62 -7.35
CA ALA A 72 5.92 17.42 -7.09
C ALA A 72 5.65 18.75 -6.37
N GLU A 73 4.42 19.27 -6.44
CA GLU A 73 4.01 20.49 -5.74
C GLU A 73 3.59 20.21 -4.29
N LEU A 74 3.35 18.95 -3.93
CA LEU A 74 2.83 18.54 -2.63
C LEU A 74 3.94 18.07 -1.69
N VAL A 75 4.91 17.32 -2.19
CA VAL A 75 6.02 16.81 -1.36
C VAL A 75 6.79 17.97 -0.73
N GLY A 76 7.02 17.91 0.57
CA GLY A 76 7.69 18.95 1.35
C GLY A 76 6.79 20.13 1.75
N ARG A 77 5.51 20.14 1.37
CA ARG A 77 4.53 21.15 1.80
C ARG A 77 3.71 20.67 3.00
N PRO A 78 3.11 21.59 3.77
CA PRO A 78 2.15 21.21 4.82
C PRO A 78 0.91 20.52 4.22
N VAL A 79 0.50 19.40 4.80
CA VAL A 79 -0.74 18.68 4.41
C VAL A 79 -1.99 19.51 4.70
N THR A 80 -1.88 20.50 5.59
CA THR A 80 -2.96 21.45 5.91
C THR A 80 -3.36 22.31 4.72
N GLU A 81 -2.51 22.44 3.69
CA GLU A 81 -2.91 23.07 2.41
C GLU A 81 -3.95 22.25 1.62
N LEU A 82 -4.11 20.96 1.93
CA LEU A 82 -5.08 20.07 1.27
C LEU A 82 -6.35 19.88 2.10
N ILE A 83 -6.20 19.64 3.40
CA ILE A 83 -7.32 19.27 4.28
C ILE A 83 -7.73 20.37 5.27
N GLY A 84 -6.95 21.44 5.38
CA GLY A 84 -7.15 22.51 6.36
C GLY A 84 -6.65 22.17 7.77
N GLU A 85 -6.39 23.20 8.56
CA GLU A 85 -5.91 23.08 9.95
C GLU A 85 -6.92 22.36 10.85
N ASP A 86 -8.22 22.64 10.69
CA ASP A 86 -9.28 22.03 11.50
C ASP A 86 -9.34 20.50 11.34
N GLN A 87 -9.13 20.00 10.12
CA GLN A 87 -9.09 18.55 9.88
C GLN A 87 -7.79 17.94 10.41
N TRP A 88 -6.66 18.62 10.23
CA TRP A 88 -5.38 18.15 10.74
C TRP A 88 -5.35 18.05 12.26
N ALA A 89 -6.01 18.98 12.96
CA ALA A 89 -6.12 18.97 14.41
C ALA A 89 -6.80 17.71 14.98
N LEU A 90 -7.57 16.96 14.18
CA LEU A 90 -8.21 15.70 14.59
C LEU A 90 -7.25 14.50 14.60
N VAL A 91 -6.05 14.65 14.04
CA VAL A 91 -5.04 13.57 13.94
C VAL A 91 -4.17 13.50 15.21
N LEU A 92 -4.18 14.54 16.03
CA LEU A 92 -3.44 14.67 17.30
C LEU A 92 -4.26 14.18 18.50
#